data_AF-A0A5C7J8I2-F1
#
_entry.id   AF-A0A5C7J8I2-F1
#
_cell.length_a   1.000
_cell.length_b   1.000
_cell.length_c   1.000
_cell.angle_alpha   90.00
_cell.angle_beta   90.00
_cell.angle_gamma   90.00
#
_symmetry.space_group_name_H-M   'P 1'
#
loop_
_entity.id
_entity.type
_entity.pdbx_description
1 polymer ?
#
loop_
_entity_poly.entity_id
_entity_poly.type
_entity_poly.pdbx_seq_one_letter_code
_entity_poly.pdbx_strand_id
1 'polypeptide(L)'
;MKMTDEQIEKITKLSQIPDFPYDDFSELKKAANRRDVTVGAAMDFARQWLTSGDPSTPKGAKLLSSFLMFSYLLLPLALVIYAIAVSQFGLLVWLIPTFLSFLILRPMMVRTAGFLKLIIFAGYALVIAGIFKVLGDWSLWLGLSIALPWLINKIMYKSATSAAIKSSLTSEKQFVKLFKYNVVALYFPNGDMLWGSDCIERKID
;
A
#
# COMPACT_ATOMS: atom_id res chain seq x y z
N MET A 1 -28.41 5.76 -16.62
CA MET A 1 -27.64 6.98 -16.90
C MET A 1 -26.45 7.06 -15.93
N LYS A 2 -25.21 6.86 -16.39
CA LYS A 2 -23.99 7.05 -15.57
C LYS A 2 -23.94 8.49 -15.06
N MET A 3 -23.56 8.71 -13.80
CA MET A 3 -23.36 10.06 -13.27
C MET A 3 -22.21 10.75 -14.02
N THR A 4 -22.37 12.03 -14.34
CA THR A 4 -21.28 12.84 -14.92
C THR A 4 -20.23 13.16 -13.86
N ASP A 5 -19.00 13.47 -14.27
CA ASP A 5 -17.90 13.80 -13.34
C ASP A 5 -18.24 14.99 -12.41
N GLU A 6 -19.01 15.97 -12.88
CA GLU A 6 -19.52 17.08 -12.06
C GLU A 6 -20.56 16.66 -11.02
N GLN A 7 -21.43 15.69 -11.36
CA GLN A 7 -22.38 15.11 -10.40
C GLN A 7 -21.66 14.27 -9.37
N ILE A 8 -20.59 13.60 -9.79
CA ILE A 8 -19.71 12.85 -8.94
C ILE A 8 -19.03 13.80 -7.94
N GLU A 9 -18.46 14.93 -8.36
CA GLU A 9 -17.77 15.84 -7.43
C GLU A 9 -18.67 16.44 -6.33
N LYS A 10 -19.98 16.57 -6.61
CA LYS A 10 -20.97 17.14 -5.66
C LYS A 10 -21.45 16.18 -4.57
N ILE A 11 -21.16 14.87 -4.66
CA ILE A 11 -21.57 13.90 -3.64
C ILE A 11 -20.73 14.14 -2.37
N THR A 12 -21.41 14.50 -1.29
CA THR A 12 -20.79 14.78 0.01
C THR A 12 -21.33 13.91 1.15
N LYS A 13 -22.44 13.21 0.92
CA LYS A 13 -23.11 12.31 1.87
C LYS A 13 -23.23 10.90 1.33
N LEU A 14 -23.30 9.92 2.23
CA LEU A 14 -23.48 8.52 1.88
C LEU A 14 -24.83 8.25 1.21
N SER A 15 -25.90 8.88 1.71
CA SER A 15 -27.26 8.74 1.14
C SER A 15 -27.39 9.24 -0.31
N GLN A 16 -26.38 9.94 -0.84
CA GLN A 16 -26.32 10.38 -2.23
C GLN A 16 -25.64 9.35 -3.15
N ILE A 17 -25.03 8.31 -2.58
CA ILE A 17 -24.42 7.21 -3.32
C ILE A 17 -25.52 6.18 -3.62
N PRO A 18 -25.79 5.88 -4.91
CA PRO A 18 -26.79 4.87 -5.28
C PRO A 18 -26.43 3.50 -4.70
N ASP A 19 -27.45 2.75 -4.25
CA ASP A 19 -27.33 1.37 -3.76
C ASP A 19 -26.27 1.18 -2.66
N PHE A 20 -25.98 2.23 -1.89
CA PHE A 20 -25.08 2.13 -0.76
C PHE A 20 -25.77 1.37 0.39
N PRO A 21 -25.12 0.39 1.03
CA PRO A 21 -25.77 -0.55 1.95
C PRO A 21 -26.05 0.01 3.36
N TYR A 22 -25.78 1.29 3.59
CA TYR A 22 -25.98 1.94 4.89
C TYR A 22 -26.65 3.30 4.70
N ASP A 23 -27.61 3.64 5.56
CA ASP A 23 -28.39 4.87 5.42
C ASP A 23 -27.57 6.12 5.78
N ASP A 24 -26.64 5.97 6.75
CA ASP A 24 -25.77 7.04 7.19
C ASP A 24 -24.37 6.57 7.63
N PHE A 25 -23.51 7.54 7.95
CA PHE A 25 -22.13 7.28 8.37
C PHE A 25 -22.02 6.67 9.78
N SER A 26 -23.02 6.89 10.64
CA SER A 26 -23.09 6.30 11.98
C SER A 26 -23.33 4.79 11.89
N GLU A 27 -24.22 4.36 11.01
CA GLU A 27 -24.48 2.96 10.73
C GLU A 27 -23.27 2.25 10.15
N LEU A 28 -22.61 2.86 9.15
CA LEU A 28 -21.37 2.34 8.61
C LEU A 28 -20.30 2.17 9.71
N LYS A 29 -20.15 3.15 10.60
CA LYS A 29 -19.21 3.05 11.73
C LYS A 29 -19.59 1.93 12.70
N LYS A 30 -20.88 1.77 13.01
CA LYS A 30 -21.36 0.68 13.87
C LYS A 30 -21.08 -0.68 13.23
N ALA A 31 -21.39 -0.84 11.94
CA ALA A 31 -21.11 -2.07 11.19
C ALA A 31 -19.60 -2.38 11.14
N ALA A 32 -18.76 -1.36 10.91
CA ALA A 32 -17.30 -1.52 10.95
C ALA A 32 -16.79 -1.94 12.34
N ASN A 33 -17.34 -1.37 13.41
CA ASN A 33 -16.98 -1.73 14.79
C ASN A 33 -17.43 -3.15 15.16
N ARG A 34 -18.58 -3.59 14.64
CA ARG A 34 -19.10 -4.96 14.81
C ARG A 34 -18.40 -6.00 13.94
N ARG A 35 -17.56 -5.56 12.99
CA ARG A 35 -16.93 -6.39 11.95
C ARG A 35 -17.92 -7.01 10.96
N ASP A 36 -19.11 -6.42 10.85
CA ASP A 36 -20.10 -6.76 9.81
C ASP A 36 -19.66 -6.26 8.43
N VAL A 37 -18.74 -5.28 8.41
CA VAL A 37 -18.03 -4.82 7.22
C VAL A 37 -16.61 -4.41 7.60
N THR A 38 -15.67 -4.59 6.70
CA THR A 38 -14.29 -4.08 6.85
C THR A 38 -14.03 -3.01 5.81
N VAL A 39 -13.63 -1.82 6.24
CA VAL A 39 -13.12 -0.79 5.32
C VAL A 39 -11.68 -1.16 4.96
N GLY A 40 -11.46 -1.50 3.70
CA GLY A 40 -10.12 -1.71 3.14
C GLY A 40 -9.70 -0.56 2.26
N ALA A 41 -8.41 -0.50 1.91
CA ALA A 41 -7.86 0.52 1.02
C ALA A 41 -7.01 -0.12 -0.07
N ALA A 42 -7.13 0.38 -1.30
CA ALA A 42 -6.25 -0.01 -2.39
C ALA A 42 -4.89 0.68 -2.23
N MET A 43 -3.80 -0.09 -2.33
CA MET A 43 -2.44 0.43 -2.09
C MET A 43 -2.07 1.57 -3.03
N ASP A 44 -2.34 1.43 -4.33
CA ASP A 44 -1.89 2.40 -5.34
C ASP A 44 -2.64 3.73 -5.19
N PHE A 45 -3.95 3.66 -4.99
CA PHE A 45 -4.80 4.83 -4.73
C PHE A 45 -4.50 5.46 -3.35
N ALA A 46 -4.28 4.65 -2.31
CA ALA A 46 -3.90 5.15 -0.98
C ALA A 46 -2.52 5.82 -0.98
N ARG A 47 -1.55 5.29 -1.74
CA ARG A 47 -0.23 5.89 -1.93
C ARG A 47 -0.32 7.23 -2.66
N GLN A 48 -1.07 7.28 -3.77
CA GLN A 48 -1.29 8.53 -4.51
C GLN A 48 -1.99 9.58 -3.63
N TRP A 49 -3.00 9.17 -2.87
CA TRP A 49 -3.73 10.06 -1.96
C TRP A 49 -2.83 10.63 -0.83
N LEU A 50 -1.95 9.80 -0.25
CA LEU A 50 -0.98 10.27 0.75
C LEU A 50 0.01 11.29 0.18
N THR A 51 0.39 11.13 -1.08
CA THR A 51 1.30 12.06 -1.74
C THR A 51 0.65 13.33 -2.25
N SER A 52 -0.61 13.27 -2.69
CA SER A 52 -1.35 14.44 -3.18
C SER A 52 -1.64 15.45 -2.07
N GLY A 53 -1.34 15.11 -0.81
CA GLY A 53 -1.16 16.08 0.25
C GLY A 53 -2.45 16.65 0.79
N ASP A 54 -3.52 15.84 0.81
CA ASP A 54 -4.79 16.23 1.43
C ASP A 54 -4.53 16.73 2.87
N PRO A 55 -5.01 17.92 3.26
CA PRO A 55 -4.78 18.52 4.58
C PRO A 55 -5.31 17.66 5.75
N SER A 56 -6.16 16.67 5.47
CA SER A 56 -6.61 15.68 6.45
C SER A 56 -5.58 14.58 6.76
N THR A 57 -4.50 14.49 5.99
CA THR A 57 -3.45 13.49 6.19
C THR A 57 -2.61 13.83 7.44
N PRO A 58 -2.39 12.88 8.37
CA PRO A 58 -1.48 13.09 9.51
C PRO A 58 -0.07 13.48 9.02
N LYS A 59 0.47 14.60 9.48
CA LYS A 59 1.77 15.14 9.02
C LYS A 59 2.91 14.12 9.06
N GLY A 60 2.96 13.27 10.09
CA GLY A 60 3.95 12.19 10.20
C GLY A 60 3.79 11.07 9.17
N ALA A 61 2.56 10.75 8.76
CA ALA A 61 2.29 9.75 7.72
C ALA A 61 2.71 10.25 6.33
N LYS A 62 2.54 11.55 6.06
CA LYS A 62 3.00 12.18 4.83
C LYS A 62 4.53 12.12 4.71
N LEU A 63 5.26 12.53 5.76
CA LEU A 63 6.73 12.50 5.77
C LEU A 63 7.27 11.07 5.61
N LEU A 64 6.71 10.11 6.35
CA LEU A 64 7.10 8.69 6.26
C LEU A 64 6.80 8.12 4.87
N SER A 65 5.62 8.43 4.30
CA SER A 65 5.26 7.99 2.95
C SER A 65 6.20 8.56 1.89
N SER A 66 6.53 9.86 1.97
CA SER A 66 7.50 10.48 1.07
C SER A 66 8.88 9.85 1.21
N PHE A 67 9.39 9.68 2.44
CA PHE A 67 10.70 9.07 2.67
C PHE A 67 10.78 7.65 2.14
N LEU A 68 9.76 6.83 2.42
CA LEU A 68 9.71 5.46 1.90
C LEU A 68 9.50 5.43 0.39
N MET A 69 8.84 6.42 -0.21
CA MET A 69 8.79 6.54 -1.67
C MET A 69 10.15 6.86 -2.27
N PHE A 70 11.03 7.59 -1.59
CA PHE A 70 12.40 7.79 -2.07
C PHE A 70 13.32 6.60 -1.80
N SER A 71 12.87 5.58 -1.05
CA SER A 71 13.74 4.46 -0.67
C SER A 71 14.26 3.66 -1.87
N TYR A 72 13.52 3.60 -2.98
CA TYR A 72 13.98 2.92 -4.20
C TYR A 72 15.19 3.63 -4.83
N LEU A 73 15.44 4.90 -4.49
CA LEU A 73 16.64 5.65 -4.87
C LEU A 73 17.67 5.67 -3.75
N LEU A 74 17.23 5.85 -2.49
CA LEU A 74 18.12 5.95 -1.34
C LEU A 74 18.88 4.64 -1.08
N LEU A 75 18.24 3.48 -1.24
CA LEU A 75 18.89 2.19 -0.99
C LEU A 75 20.02 1.90 -2.01
N PRO A 76 19.78 2.02 -3.33
CA PRO A 76 20.83 1.90 -4.33
C PRO A 76 21.94 2.93 -4.14
N LEU A 77 21.59 4.18 -3.83
CA LEU A 77 22.57 5.23 -3.57
C LEU A 77 23.45 4.91 -2.36
N ALA A 78 22.85 4.43 -1.26
CA ALA A 78 23.59 3.99 -0.08
C ALA A 78 24.55 2.84 -0.39
N LEU A 79 24.13 1.88 -1.23
CA LEU A 79 24.99 0.78 -1.68
C LEU A 79 26.17 1.28 -2.53
N VAL A 80 25.95 2.25 -3.42
CA VAL A 80 27.03 2.87 -4.22
C VAL A 80 28.02 3.60 -3.32
N ILE A 81 27.54 4.44 -2.40
CA ILE A 81 28.39 5.18 -1.45
C ILE A 81 29.19 4.20 -0.60
N TYR A 82 28.56 3.14 -0.10
CA TYR A 82 29.22 2.10 0.68
C TYR A 82 30.31 1.39 -0.13
N ALA A 83 30.01 0.96 -1.36
CA ALA A 83 30.97 0.28 -2.24
C ALA A 83 32.22 1.13 -2.51
N ILE A 84 32.05 2.44 -2.68
CA ILE A 84 33.15 3.40 -2.82
C ILE A 84 33.96 3.48 -1.51
N ALA A 85 33.27 3.65 -0.37
CA ALA A 85 33.92 3.82 0.93
C ALA A 85 34.78 2.61 1.33
N VAL A 86 34.34 1.39 1.03
CA VAL A 86 35.10 0.16 1.33
C VAL A 86 35.99 -0.29 0.16
N SER A 87 36.02 0.45 -0.95
CA SER A 87 36.76 0.08 -2.18
C SER A 87 36.40 -1.31 -2.74
N GLN A 88 35.14 -1.75 -2.55
CA GLN A 88 34.65 -3.05 -3.03
C GLN A 88 33.60 -2.86 -4.12
N PHE A 89 34.06 -2.60 -5.34
CA PHE A 89 33.19 -2.37 -6.50
C PHE A 89 32.33 -3.59 -6.88
N GLY A 90 32.73 -4.81 -6.48
CA GLY A 90 31.93 -6.02 -6.66
C GLY A 90 30.54 -5.94 -6.01
N LEU A 91 30.36 -5.09 -4.99
CA LEU A 91 29.07 -4.86 -4.35
C LEU A 91 28.03 -4.21 -5.27
N LEU A 92 28.47 -3.53 -6.34
CA LEU A 92 27.58 -2.90 -7.31
C LEU A 92 26.74 -3.91 -8.10
N VAL A 93 27.17 -5.17 -8.18
CA VAL A 93 26.38 -6.25 -8.80
C VAL A 93 25.02 -6.41 -8.10
N TRP A 94 24.95 -6.14 -6.79
CA TRP A 94 23.73 -6.26 -6.00
C TRP A 94 22.71 -5.15 -6.25
N LEU A 95 23.06 -4.10 -7.02
CA LEU A 95 22.09 -3.07 -7.43
C LEU A 95 20.95 -3.67 -8.25
N ILE A 96 21.27 -4.55 -9.20
CA ILE A 96 20.29 -5.18 -10.09
C ILE A 96 19.22 -5.97 -9.30
N PRO A 97 19.58 -6.96 -8.45
CA PRO A 97 18.59 -7.69 -7.67
C PRO A 97 17.84 -6.79 -6.68
N THR A 98 18.46 -5.70 -6.19
CA THR A 98 17.78 -4.71 -5.34
C THR A 98 16.66 -3.99 -6.10
N PHE A 99 16.94 -3.48 -7.30
CA PHE A 99 15.93 -2.84 -8.15
C PHE A 99 14.81 -3.80 -8.56
N LEU A 100 15.18 -5.02 -8.99
CA LEU A 100 14.20 -6.05 -9.34
C LEU A 100 13.30 -6.40 -8.16
N SER A 101 13.86 -6.47 -6.95
CA SER A 101 13.09 -6.74 -5.74
C SER A 101 12.09 -5.62 -5.42
N PHE A 102 12.45 -4.34 -5.61
CA PHE A 102 11.48 -3.24 -5.46
C PHE A 102 10.33 -3.33 -6.46
N LEU A 103 10.61 -3.77 -7.70
CA LEU A 103 9.61 -3.89 -8.76
C LEU A 103 8.66 -5.07 -8.54
N ILE A 104 9.22 -6.25 -8.23
CA ILE A 104 8.50 -7.53 -8.22
C ILE A 104 7.89 -7.81 -6.84
N LEU A 105 8.58 -7.47 -5.74
CA LEU A 105 8.13 -7.79 -4.38
C LEU A 105 7.18 -6.73 -3.83
N ARG A 106 6.09 -6.46 -4.57
CA ARG A 106 4.96 -5.66 -4.08
C ARG A 106 3.98 -6.54 -3.32
N PRO A 107 3.40 -6.10 -2.19
CA PRO A 107 2.52 -6.94 -1.36
C PRO A 107 1.33 -7.53 -2.10
N MET A 108 0.77 -6.81 -3.08
CA MET A 108 -0.30 -7.32 -3.93
C MET A 108 0.17 -8.48 -4.81
N MET A 109 1.33 -8.36 -5.46
CA MET A 109 1.91 -9.44 -6.27
C MET A 109 2.29 -10.66 -5.43
N VAL A 110 2.81 -10.44 -4.22
CA VAL A 110 3.15 -11.53 -3.30
C VAL A 110 1.91 -12.27 -2.78
N ARG A 111 0.77 -11.58 -2.71
CA ARG A 111 -0.51 -12.21 -2.33
C ARG A 111 -1.02 -13.14 -3.42
N THR A 112 -0.85 -12.77 -4.70
CA THR A 112 -1.32 -13.56 -5.85
C THR A 112 -0.33 -14.64 -6.29
N ALA A 113 0.98 -14.38 -6.17
CA ALA A 113 2.02 -15.31 -6.61
C ALA A 113 2.70 -16.00 -5.40
N GLY A 114 2.31 -17.25 -5.15
CA GLY A 114 2.83 -18.06 -4.03
C GLY A 114 4.35 -18.23 -4.02
N PHE A 115 4.99 -18.34 -5.19
CA PHE A 115 6.45 -18.51 -5.29
C PHE A 115 7.23 -17.29 -4.79
N LEU A 116 6.66 -16.07 -4.86
CA LEU A 116 7.31 -14.87 -4.33
C LEU A 116 7.47 -14.92 -2.81
N LYS A 117 6.57 -15.61 -2.10
CA LYS A 117 6.71 -15.85 -0.66
C LYS A 117 7.96 -16.67 -0.34
N LEU A 118 8.27 -17.66 -1.18
CA LEU A 118 9.48 -18.47 -1.05
C LEU A 118 10.73 -17.63 -1.30
N ILE A 119 10.73 -16.76 -2.33
CA ILE A 119 11.85 -15.84 -2.60
C ILE A 119 12.11 -14.92 -1.41
N ILE A 120 11.05 -14.36 -0.82
CA ILE A 120 11.16 -13.51 0.37
C ILE A 120 11.72 -14.30 1.57
N PHE A 121 11.20 -15.50 1.81
CA PHE A 121 11.68 -16.36 2.90
C PHE A 121 13.15 -16.73 2.70
N ALA A 122 13.54 -17.12 1.49
CA ALA A 122 14.93 -17.37 1.12
C ALA A 122 15.79 -16.12 1.31
N GLY A 123 15.30 -14.93 0.96
CA GLY A 123 15.98 -13.67 1.22
C GLY A 123 16.30 -13.46 2.69
N TYR A 124 15.33 -13.67 3.59
CA TYR A 124 15.58 -13.59 5.04
C TYR A 124 16.55 -14.68 5.53
N ALA A 125 16.41 -15.91 5.03
CA ALA A 125 17.32 -17.00 5.37
C ALA A 125 18.77 -16.70 4.94
N LEU A 126 18.95 -16.10 3.76
CA LEU A 126 20.26 -15.67 3.25
C LEU A 126 20.86 -14.54 4.09
N VAL A 127 20.06 -13.58 4.57
CA VAL A 127 20.54 -12.57 5.54
C VAL A 127 21.08 -13.25 6.79
N ILE A 128 20.33 -14.19 7.37
CA ILE A 128 20.74 -14.93 8.57
C ILE A 128 22.04 -15.71 8.29
N ALA A 129 22.07 -16.48 7.21
CA ALA A 129 23.24 -17.26 6.81
C ALA A 129 24.49 -16.39 6.59
N GLY A 130 24.31 -15.19 6.02
CA GLY A 130 25.37 -14.21 5.82
C GLY A 130 25.89 -13.59 7.11
N ILE A 131 25.00 -13.24 8.05
CA ILE A 131 25.38 -12.74 9.38
C ILE A 131 26.25 -13.76 10.12
N PHE A 132 25.89 -15.04 10.07
CA PHE A 132 26.65 -16.12 10.70
C PHE A 132 27.79 -16.66 9.82
N LYS A 133 28.07 -16.04 8.67
CA LYS A 133 29.10 -16.44 7.70
C LYS A 133 29.04 -17.92 7.26
N VAL A 134 27.85 -18.54 7.30
CA VAL A 134 27.64 -19.95 6.94
C VAL A 134 27.84 -20.20 5.45
N LEU A 135 27.44 -19.23 4.61
CA LEU A 135 27.51 -19.32 3.15
C LEU A 135 28.46 -18.27 2.53
N GLY A 136 29.15 -17.48 3.35
CA GLY A 136 30.01 -16.37 2.92
C GLY A 136 29.29 -15.04 2.70
N ASP A 137 30.05 -13.96 2.50
CA ASP A 137 29.54 -12.58 2.52
C ASP A 137 28.54 -12.27 1.39
N TRP A 138 28.61 -12.96 0.26
CA TRP A 138 27.67 -12.78 -0.85
C TRP A 138 26.22 -13.09 -0.44
N SER A 139 26.02 -14.03 0.47
CA SER A 139 24.68 -14.42 0.95
C SER A 139 24.01 -13.29 1.73
N LEU A 140 24.80 -12.50 2.49
CA LEU A 140 24.30 -11.32 3.18
C LEU A 140 23.77 -10.28 2.20
N TRP A 141 24.57 -9.95 1.18
CA TRP A 141 24.23 -8.92 0.21
C TRP A 141 23.04 -9.31 -0.66
N LEU A 142 23.00 -10.55 -1.17
CA LEU A 142 21.84 -11.06 -1.90
C LEU A 142 20.59 -11.08 -1.02
N GLY A 143 20.72 -11.54 0.22
CA GLY A 143 19.64 -11.56 1.19
C GLY A 143 19.08 -10.16 1.46
N LEU A 144 19.95 -9.17 1.67
CA LEU A 144 19.56 -7.77 1.88
C LEU A 144 18.89 -7.16 0.65
N SER A 145 19.39 -7.46 -0.56
CA SER A 145 18.79 -7.02 -1.82
C SER A 145 17.36 -7.53 -2.04
N ILE A 146 16.95 -8.60 -1.34
CA ILE A 146 15.60 -9.16 -1.43
C ILE A 146 14.75 -8.72 -0.22
N ALA A 147 15.26 -8.98 0.99
CA ALA A 147 14.53 -8.82 2.23
C ALA A 147 14.23 -7.35 2.54
N LEU A 148 15.18 -6.44 2.27
CA LEU A 148 15.04 -5.04 2.63
C LEU A 148 14.04 -4.31 1.71
N PRO A 149 14.07 -4.45 0.37
CA PRO A 149 13.02 -3.92 -0.50
C PRO A 149 11.63 -4.46 -0.16
N TRP A 150 11.50 -5.76 0.12
CA TRP A 150 10.23 -6.34 0.56
C TRP A 150 9.73 -5.69 1.85
N LEU A 151 10.60 -5.57 2.86
CA LEU A 151 10.24 -4.97 4.14
C LEU A 151 9.75 -3.53 3.96
N ILE A 152 10.44 -2.74 3.14
CA ILE A 152 10.05 -1.36 2.84
C ILE A 152 8.70 -1.32 2.14
N ASN A 153 8.51 -2.13 1.09
CA ASN A 153 7.23 -2.23 0.37
C ASN A 153 6.07 -2.64 1.30
N LYS A 154 6.32 -3.57 2.23
CA LYS A 154 5.35 -4.02 3.24
C LYS A 154 5.01 -2.92 4.24
N ILE A 155 6.00 -2.18 4.73
CA ILE A 155 5.79 -1.05 5.66
C ILE A 155 4.99 0.06 4.97
N MET A 156 5.37 0.40 3.73
CA MET A 156 4.63 1.39 2.93
C MET A 156 3.19 0.97 2.71
N TYR A 157 2.94 -0.29 2.34
CA TYR A 157 1.59 -0.81 2.17
C TYR A 157 0.77 -0.64 3.45
N LYS A 158 1.30 -1.11 4.58
CA LYS A 158 0.58 -1.06 5.86
C LYS A 158 0.35 0.38 6.32
N SER A 159 1.35 1.24 6.20
CA SER A 159 1.23 2.66 6.56
C SER A 159 0.20 3.35 5.67
N ALA A 160 0.25 3.10 4.36
CA ALA A 160 -0.63 3.78 3.42
C ALA A 160 -2.10 3.38 3.61
N THR A 161 -2.34 2.08 3.67
CA THR A 161 -3.68 1.52 3.89
C THR A 161 -4.24 1.93 5.26
N SER A 162 -3.43 1.86 6.31
CA SER A 162 -3.87 2.27 7.66
C SER A 162 -4.21 3.76 7.74
N ALA A 163 -3.44 4.63 7.08
CA ALA A 163 -3.73 6.06 7.05
C ALA A 163 -5.02 6.35 6.29
N ALA A 164 -5.22 5.73 5.11
CA ALA A 164 -6.44 5.86 4.32
C ALA A 164 -7.68 5.39 5.09
N ILE A 165 -7.62 4.20 5.72
CA ILE A 165 -8.72 3.67 6.54
C ILE A 165 -9.03 4.60 7.71
N LYS A 166 -8.00 5.04 8.45
CA LYS A 166 -8.19 5.96 9.58
C LYS A 166 -8.81 7.29 9.15
N SER A 167 -8.36 7.85 8.02
CA SER A 167 -8.92 9.08 7.47
C SER A 167 -10.38 8.89 7.07
N SER A 168 -10.70 7.78 6.39
CA SER A 168 -12.06 7.48 5.94
C SER A 168 -13.06 7.40 7.09
N LEU A 169 -12.64 6.95 8.28
CA LEU A 169 -13.52 6.86 9.45
C LEU A 169 -13.59 8.16 10.27
N THR A 170 -12.90 9.23 9.86
CA THR A 170 -12.89 10.50 10.60
C THR A 170 -14.18 11.30 10.36
N SER A 171 -14.59 11.47 9.11
CA SER A 171 -15.82 12.17 8.75
C SER A 171 -16.48 11.57 7.51
N GLU A 172 -17.80 11.73 7.41
CA GLU A 172 -18.58 11.23 6.27
C GLU A 172 -18.07 11.80 4.95
N LYS A 173 -17.80 13.12 4.89
CA LYS A 173 -17.27 13.78 3.70
C LYS A 173 -15.93 13.18 3.25
N GLN A 174 -15.05 12.79 4.19
CA GLN A 174 -13.81 12.11 3.85
C GLN A 174 -14.03 10.69 3.37
N PHE A 175 -14.93 9.94 4.02
CA PHE A 175 -15.29 8.61 3.55
C PHE A 175 -15.78 8.65 2.11
N VAL A 176 -16.79 9.49 1.83
CA VAL A 176 -17.41 9.63 0.50
C VAL A 176 -16.35 10.01 -0.54
N LYS A 177 -15.46 10.95 -0.22
CA LYS A 177 -14.35 11.33 -1.10
C LYS A 177 -13.45 10.12 -1.41
N LEU A 178 -12.94 9.45 -0.38
CA LEU A 178 -12.02 8.32 -0.55
C LEU A 178 -12.69 7.13 -1.26
N PHE A 179 -13.97 6.89 -0.99
CA PHE A 179 -14.73 5.79 -1.58
C PHE A 179 -14.98 6.05 -3.07
N LYS A 180 -15.42 7.26 -3.42
CA LYS A 180 -15.65 7.70 -4.80
C LYS A 180 -14.43 7.61 -5.71
N TYR A 181 -13.24 7.93 -5.16
CA TYR A 181 -11.97 7.80 -5.90
C TYR A 181 -11.33 6.41 -5.76
N ASN A 182 -12.08 5.40 -5.32
CA ASN A 182 -11.59 4.03 -5.14
C ASN A 182 -10.33 3.91 -4.26
N VAL A 183 -10.14 4.86 -3.34
CA VAL A 183 -9.07 4.78 -2.34
C VAL A 183 -9.45 3.77 -1.25
N VAL A 184 -10.73 3.75 -0.86
CA VAL A 184 -11.30 2.79 0.09
C VAL A 184 -12.44 1.98 -0.53
N ALA A 185 -12.63 0.76 -0.04
CA ALA A 185 -13.71 -0.15 -0.41
C ALA A 185 -14.28 -0.82 0.83
N LEU A 186 -15.51 -1.32 0.71
CA LEU A 186 -16.16 -2.12 1.75
C LEU A 186 -15.99 -3.61 1.43
N TYR A 187 -15.58 -4.37 2.43
CA TYR A 187 -15.38 -5.80 2.36
C TYR A 187 -16.39 -6.47 3.29
N PHE A 188 -17.21 -7.35 2.75
CA PHE A 188 -18.25 -8.05 3.49
C PHE A 188 -17.78 -9.44 3.94
N PRO A 189 -18.31 -9.99 5.04
CA PRO A 189 -17.93 -11.30 5.57
C PRO A 189 -18.15 -12.46 4.59
N ASN A 190 -19.10 -12.31 3.66
CA ASN A 190 -19.39 -13.28 2.60
C ASN A 190 -18.33 -13.28 1.48
N GLY A 191 -17.33 -12.39 1.52
CA GLY A 191 -16.29 -12.26 0.51
C GLY A 191 -16.55 -11.18 -0.53
N ASP A 192 -17.73 -10.54 -0.51
CA ASP A 192 -18.07 -9.48 -1.45
C ASP A 192 -17.28 -8.20 -1.17
N MET A 193 -17.04 -7.45 -2.24
CA MET A 193 -16.36 -6.16 -2.18
C MET A 193 -17.17 -5.13 -2.94
N LEU A 194 -17.32 -3.94 -2.35
CA LEU A 194 -18.01 -2.82 -2.95
C LEU A 194 -17.05 -1.65 -3.11
N TRP A 195 -16.78 -1.29 -4.37
CA TRP A 195 -16.04 -0.09 -4.73
C TRP A 195 -16.97 1.10 -5.01
N GLY A 196 -16.44 2.31 -4.90
CA GLY A 196 -17.18 3.51 -5.28
C GLY A 196 -17.57 3.50 -6.75
N SER A 197 -16.70 3.00 -7.64
CA SER A 197 -17.04 2.82 -9.05
C SER A 197 -18.24 1.87 -9.24
N ASP A 198 -18.37 0.83 -8.43
CA ASP A 198 -19.47 -0.13 -8.59
C ASP A 198 -20.82 0.51 -8.27
N CYS A 199 -20.89 1.37 -7.24
CA CYS A 199 -22.10 2.12 -6.88
C CYS A 199 -22.39 3.29 -7.83
N ILE A 200 -21.34 3.96 -8.31
CA ILE A 200 -21.48 5.19 -9.11
C ILE A 200 -21.73 4.87 -10.59
N GLU A 201 -21.23 3.72 -11.08
CA GLU A 201 -21.44 3.26 -12.45
C GLU A 201 -22.69 2.40 -12.62
N ARG A 202 -23.18 1.72 -11.57
CA ARG A 202 -24.48 1.03 -11.57
C ARG A 202 -25.62 2.05 -11.52
N LYS A 203 -25.95 2.59 -12.68
CA LYS A 203 -27.26 3.17 -12.96
C LYS A 203 -27.68 2.80 -14.37
N ILE A 204 -27.87 1.52 -14.63
CA ILE A 204 -28.73 0.93 -15.68
C ILE A 204 -29.08 -0.44 -15.05
N ASP A 205 -30.27 -0.64 -14.50
CA ASP A 205 -31.54 -0.74 -15.25
C ASP A 205 -32.69 0.10 -14.69
#